data_AF-X0V3Y1-F1
#
_entry.id   AF-X0V3Y1-F1
#
_cell.length_a   1.000
_cell.length_b   1.000
_cell.length_c   1.000
_cell.angle_alpha   90.00
_cell.angle_beta   90.00
_cell.angle_gamma   90.00
#
_symmetry.space_group_name_H-M   'P 1'
#
loop_
_entity.id
_entity.type
_entity.pdbx_description
1 polymer ?
#
loop_
_entity_poly.entity_id
_entity_poly.type
_entity_poly.pdbx_seq_one_letter_code
_entity_poly.pdbx_strand_id
1 'polypeptide(L)'
;MAATTWMTIANRAESALDGSILAGDGTLDVTTGEGALFPAAFDFMINVGDDAQGYELMLCTGRAGDTLTVTRAQEGDGALPFTDATDVKLRVTKLYVTNLQDAINNIEDGTNQIVGNVSALNIGAASGAGTGQIKAEAAGAVQHSILSGGAGDYMSIGLGRAAIEMDVVVVAGNDQFFTGTVAGDGVIDVDDNTKELFLGVGSGGPQMRIDNTTVIIPVALTVGGGYGSTGVSISAAGVIQADGAITTDDDLTVGG
;
A
#
# COMPACT_ATOMS: atom_id res chain seq x y z
N MET A 1 13.40 -16.67 7.09
CA MET A 1 13.40 -15.70 8.21
C MET A 1 13.61 -16.50 9.48
N ALA A 2 14.66 -16.20 10.25
CA ALA A 2 14.86 -16.81 11.56
C ALA A 2 13.69 -16.42 12.48
N ALA A 3 13.27 -17.32 13.36
CA ALA A 3 12.08 -17.13 14.19
C ALA A 3 12.12 -15.80 14.96
N THR A 4 11.03 -15.03 14.87
CA THR A 4 10.80 -13.73 15.51
C THR A 4 10.26 -13.84 16.94
N THR A 5 10.32 -15.02 17.56
CA THR A 5 9.81 -15.22 18.92
C THR A 5 10.71 -14.49 19.92
N TRP A 6 10.15 -13.42 20.49
CA TRP A 6 10.86 -12.37 21.22
C TRP A 6 11.60 -12.82 22.50
N MET A 7 11.25 -13.98 23.07
CA MET A 7 11.93 -14.58 24.23
C MET A 7 11.37 -15.98 24.49
N THR A 8 12.22 -16.96 24.81
CA THR A 8 11.74 -18.23 25.38
C THR A 8 11.61 -18.04 26.89
N ILE A 9 10.38 -18.06 27.41
CA ILE A 9 10.10 -17.85 28.82
C ILE A 9 9.67 -19.14 29.53
N ALA A 10 10.11 -19.29 30.77
CA ALA A 10 9.58 -20.24 31.73
C ALA A 10 9.03 -19.46 32.94
N ASN A 11 7.94 -19.94 33.55
CA ASN A 11 7.35 -19.25 34.69
C ASN A 11 8.25 -19.42 35.92
N ARG A 12 8.83 -18.31 36.41
CA ARG A 12 9.53 -18.24 37.70
C ARG A 12 10.69 -19.24 37.83
N ALA A 13 11.49 -19.39 36.78
CA ALA A 13 12.68 -20.24 36.83
C ALA A 13 13.73 -19.61 37.76
N GLU A 14 14.00 -20.29 38.87
CA GLU A 14 14.91 -19.89 39.94
C GLU A 14 15.56 -21.16 40.50
N SER A 15 16.86 -21.06 40.76
CA SER A 15 17.70 -22.11 41.34
C SER A 15 18.87 -21.43 42.06
N ALA A 16 19.76 -22.20 42.66
CA ALA A 16 21.10 -21.77 43.05
C ALA A 16 22.18 -22.47 42.22
N LEU A 17 23.38 -21.88 42.17
CA LEU A 17 24.59 -22.54 41.66
C LEU A 17 24.92 -23.78 42.49
N ASP A 18 25.28 -24.86 41.80
CA ASP A 18 25.85 -26.09 42.37
C ASP A 18 27.36 -26.07 42.12
N GLY A 19 28.08 -25.36 42.98
CA GLY A 19 29.51 -25.07 42.86
C GLY A 19 29.84 -23.61 42.53
N SER A 20 31.08 -23.21 42.80
CA SER A 20 31.57 -21.86 42.49
C SER A 20 31.99 -21.72 41.03
N ILE A 21 31.79 -20.55 40.45
CA ILE A 21 32.26 -20.20 39.09
C ILE A 21 33.23 -19.01 39.11
N LEU A 22 34.19 -19.03 38.19
CA LEU A 22 35.17 -17.97 37.94
C LEU A 22 34.81 -17.20 36.67
N ALA A 23 35.31 -15.96 36.53
CA ALA A 23 34.98 -15.04 35.44
C ALA A 23 35.22 -15.57 34.00
N GLY A 24 35.99 -16.67 33.83
CA GLY A 24 36.25 -17.30 32.54
C GLY A 24 35.38 -18.53 32.22
N ASP A 25 34.58 -19.02 33.17
CA ASP A 25 33.82 -20.25 33.00
C ASP A 25 32.64 -20.04 32.03
N GLY A 26 32.58 -20.84 30.97
CA GLY A 26 31.50 -20.79 29.96
C GLY A 26 30.30 -21.68 30.30
N THR A 27 30.33 -22.34 31.45
CA THR A 27 29.29 -23.24 31.94
C THR A 27 29.08 -23.03 33.42
N LEU A 28 27.86 -23.24 33.88
CA LEU A 28 27.53 -23.30 35.30
C LEU A 28 26.52 -24.42 35.53
N ASP A 29 26.61 -25.05 36.70
CA ASP A 29 25.64 -26.05 37.13
C ASP A 29 24.64 -25.38 38.06
N VAL A 30 23.36 -25.64 37.82
CA VAL A 30 22.30 -25.30 38.76
C VAL A 30 22.04 -26.50 39.68
N THR A 31 21.34 -26.28 40.79
CA THR A 31 21.03 -27.33 41.77
C THR A 31 20.46 -28.57 41.08
N THR A 32 20.96 -29.75 41.47
CA THR A 32 20.59 -31.03 40.84
C THR A 32 19.08 -31.20 40.69
N GLY A 33 18.61 -31.43 39.46
CA GLY A 33 17.20 -31.57 39.09
C GLY A 33 16.48 -30.26 38.74
N GLU A 34 17.07 -29.10 39.01
CA GLU A 34 16.46 -27.79 38.81
C GLU A 34 16.75 -27.18 37.43
N GLY A 35 17.65 -27.78 36.64
CA GLY A 35 17.90 -27.35 35.26
C GLY A 35 16.63 -27.33 34.43
N ALA A 36 15.71 -28.27 34.69
CA ALA A 36 14.41 -28.38 34.03
C ALA A 36 13.47 -27.19 34.26
N LEU A 37 13.68 -26.38 35.31
CA LEU A 37 12.90 -25.16 35.58
C LEU A 37 13.15 -24.08 34.53
N PHE A 38 14.33 -24.06 33.92
CA PHE A 38 14.70 -23.11 32.88
C PHE A 38 14.11 -23.51 31.51
N PRO A 39 14.04 -22.57 30.54
CA PRO A 39 13.55 -22.88 29.20
C PRO A 39 14.33 -24.01 28.51
N ALA A 40 13.63 -24.84 27.73
CA ALA A 40 14.23 -25.88 26.90
C ALA A 40 14.70 -25.38 25.53
N ALA A 41 14.25 -24.19 25.12
CA ALA A 41 14.68 -23.53 23.89
C ALA A 41 15.57 -22.33 24.22
N PHE A 42 16.58 -22.12 23.39
CA PHE A 42 17.64 -21.14 23.55
C PHE A 42 17.56 -20.09 22.43
N ASP A 43 18.11 -18.89 22.59
CA ASP A 43 18.84 -18.41 23.78
C ASP A 43 17.90 -17.72 24.80
N PHE A 44 18.32 -17.62 26.07
CA PHE A 44 17.62 -16.84 27.09
C PHE A 44 18.58 -16.22 28.12
N MET A 45 18.21 -15.08 28.71
CA MET A 45 19.04 -14.39 29.69
C MET A 45 18.78 -14.91 31.11
N ILE A 46 19.85 -15.14 31.86
CA ILE A 46 19.81 -15.41 33.30
C ILE A 46 20.56 -14.32 34.06
N ASN A 47 20.18 -14.18 35.32
CA ASN A 47 20.85 -13.34 36.29
C ASN A 47 21.44 -14.26 37.37
N VAL A 48 22.73 -14.11 37.64
CA VAL A 48 23.41 -14.82 38.73
C VAL A 48 23.81 -13.80 39.78
N GLY A 49 23.52 -14.07 41.06
CA GLY A 49 23.77 -13.14 42.15
C GLY A 49 22.60 -12.21 42.48
N ASP A 50 22.88 -11.21 43.32
CA ASP A 50 21.90 -10.24 43.79
C ASP A 50 22.49 -8.83 43.88
N ASP A 51 21.65 -7.82 44.12
CA ASP A 51 22.11 -6.43 44.23
C ASP A 51 23.02 -6.17 45.45
N ALA A 52 23.02 -7.06 46.45
CA ALA A 52 23.82 -6.90 47.67
C ALA A 52 25.26 -7.42 47.50
N GLN A 53 25.45 -8.45 46.69
CA GLN A 53 26.72 -9.16 46.49
C GLN A 53 27.33 -8.89 45.10
N GLY A 54 26.60 -8.18 44.24
CA GLY A 54 26.88 -8.06 42.83
C GLY A 54 26.11 -9.11 42.05
N TYR A 55 25.64 -8.73 40.86
CA TYR A 55 24.97 -9.64 39.95
C TYR A 55 25.64 -9.60 38.59
N GLU A 56 25.40 -10.64 37.81
CA GLU A 56 25.79 -10.70 36.41
C GLU A 56 24.64 -11.16 35.53
N LEU A 57 24.48 -10.53 34.37
CA LEU A 57 23.61 -11.01 33.30
C LEU A 57 24.39 -11.90 32.32
N MET A 58 23.88 -13.11 32.07
CA MET A 58 24.51 -14.09 31.19
C MET A 58 23.51 -14.66 30.18
N LEU A 59 23.94 -14.83 28.93
CA LEU A 59 23.12 -15.41 27.87
C LEU A 59 23.29 -16.92 27.88
N CYS A 60 22.27 -17.66 28.30
CA CYS A 60 22.25 -19.11 28.22
C CYS A 60 22.00 -19.54 26.76
N THR A 61 22.96 -20.25 26.19
CA THR A 61 22.96 -20.73 24.80
C THR A 61 22.75 -22.23 24.69
N GLY A 62 22.72 -22.94 25.83
CA GLY A 62 22.45 -24.37 25.88
C GLY A 62 22.19 -24.87 27.29
N ARG A 63 21.51 -26.00 27.40
CA ARG A 63 21.31 -26.74 28.65
C ARG A 63 21.45 -28.23 28.40
N ALA A 64 22.20 -28.91 29.26
CA ALA A 64 22.29 -30.36 29.31
C ALA A 64 22.01 -30.83 30.74
N GLY A 65 20.76 -31.26 31.00
CA GLY A 65 20.33 -31.54 32.38
C GLY A 65 20.36 -30.27 33.23
N ASP A 66 21.24 -30.26 34.22
CA ASP A 66 21.43 -29.15 35.17
C ASP A 66 22.59 -28.22 34.79
N THR A 67 23.37 -28.57 33.77
CA THR A 67 24.45 -27.71 33.26
C THR A 67 23.91 -26.71 32.25
N LEU A 68 24.08 -25.41 32.51
CA LEU A 68 23.81 -24.32 31.58
C LEU A 68 25.10 -23.87 30.89
N THR A 69 25.07 -23.76 29.57
CA THR A 69 26.14 -23.15 28.76
C THR A 69 25.82 -21.68 28.57
N VAL A 70 26.76 -20.80 28.90
CA VAL A 70 26.50 -19.35 29.00
C VAL A 70 27.56 -18.53 28.27
N THR A 71 27.11 -17.42 27.66
CA THR A 71 27.97 -16.29 27.32
C THR A 71 27.87 -15.27 28.45
N ARG A 72 28.99 -15.02 29.12
CA ARG A 72 29.08 -14.12 30.28
C ARG A 72 29.02 -12.64 29.89
N ALA A 73 28.95 -11.76 30.89
CA ALA A 73 29.11 -10.31 30.73
C ALA A 73 28.17 -9.67 29.68
N GLN A 74 26.87 -9.94 29.79
CA GLN A 74 25.87 -9.39 28.86
C GLN A 74 25.46 -7.96 29.25
N GLU A 75 24.90 -7.23 28.28
CA GLU A 75 24.37 -5.86 28.47
C GLU A 75 25.37 -4.83 29.04
N GLY A 76 26.66 -5.05 28.81
CA GLY A 76 27.74 -4.16 29.27
C GLY A 76 28.20 -4.40 30.70
N ASP A 77 27.75 -5.50 31.31
CA ASP A 77 28.21 -5.94 32.62
C ASP A 77 29.63 -6.58 32.56
N GLY A 78 30.24 -6.80 33.72
CA GLY A 78 31.52 -7.50 33.86
C GLY A 78 31.34 -8.94 34.30
N ALA A 79 32.25 -9.84 33.87
CA ALA A 79 32.25 -11.21 34.37
C ALA A 79 32.77 -11.27 35.81
N LEU A 80 31.97 -11.80 36.74
CA LEU A 80 32.27 -11.85 38.17
C LEU A 80 32.45 -13.30 38.67
N PRO A 81 33.30 -13.56 39.67
CA PRO A 81 33.28 -14.85 40.36
C PRO A 81 32.06 -14.94 41.29
N PHE A 82 31.41 -16.10 41.32
CA PHE A 82 30.31 -16.39 42.25
C PHE A 82 30.61 -17.65 43.06
N THR A 83 30.23 -17.67 44.33
CA THR A 83 30.40 -18.83 45.19
C THR A 83 29.27 -19.83 44.97
N ASP A 84 29.45 -21.03 45.52
CA ASP A 84 28.38 -22.01 45.61
C ASP A 84 27.13 -21.43 46.31
N ALA A 85 25.96 -21.97 45.96
CA ALA A 85 24.65 -21.55 46.45
C ALA A 85 24.24 -20.10 46.10
N THR A 86 24.95 -19.41 45.20
CA THR A 86 24.50 -18.12 44.68
C THR A 86 23.28 -18.31 43.78
N ASP A 87 22.29 -17.43 43.92
CA ASP A 87 21.04 -17.46 43.15
C ASP A 87 21.27 -17.38 41.64
N VAL A 88 20.48 -18.16 40.88
CA VAL A 88 20.40 -18.16 39.41
C VAL A 88 18.93 -18.01 39.00
N LYS A 89 18.58 -16.94 38.30
CA LYS A 89 17.19 -16.60 37.99
C LYS A 89 17.01 -16.22 36.52
N LEU A 90 15.93 -16.70 35.90
CA LEU A 90 15.48 -16.17 34.61
C LEU A 90 14.92 -14.76 34.81
N ARG A 91 15.45 -13.76 34.11
CA ARG A 91 15.04 -12.36 34.24
C ARG A 91 14.70 -11.75 32.88
N VAL A 92 13.65 -10.94 32.86
CA VAL A 92 13.42 -9.97 31.80
C VAL A 92 14.28 -8.75 32.09
N THR A 93 15.24 -8.48 31.23
CA THR A 93 16.20 -7.37 31.34
C THR A 93 15.69 -6.09 30.67
N LYS A 94 16.44 -5.00 30.89
CA LYS A 94 16.16 -3.70 30.27
C LYS A 94 16.19 -3.79 28.75
N LEU A 95 17.18 -4.48 28.16
CA LEU A 95 17.30 -4.59 26.71
C LEU A 95 16.07 -5.27 26.09
N TYR A 96 15.52 -6.31 26.73
CA TYR A 96 14.28 -6.93 26.25
C TYR A 96 13.09 -5.96 26.25
N VAL A 97 12.96 -5.13 27.30
CA VAL A 97 11.88 -4.14 27.37
C VAL A 97 12.08 -3.01 26.36
N THR A 98 13.32 -2.56 26.13
CA THR A 98 13.62 -1.57 25.08
C THR A 98 13.31 -2.12 23.69
N ASN A 99 13.71 -3.36 23.39
CA ASN A 99 13.38 -3.99 22.11
C ASN A 99 11.86 -4.14 21.91
N LEU A 100 11.10 -4.44 22.98
CA LEU A 100 9.64 -4.43 22.94
C LEU A 100 9.08 -3.04 22.66
N GLN A 101 9.57 -2.02 23.35
CA GLN A 101 9.14 -0.63 23.17
C GLN A 101 9.42 -0.17 21.74
N ASP A 102 10.59 -0.48 21.19
CA ASP A 102 10.92 -0.17 19.80
C ASP A 102 9.98 -0.90 18.84
N ALA A 103 9.71 -2.20 19.06
CA ALA A 103 8.77 -2.96 18.26
C ALA A 103 7.33 -2.40 18.32
N ILE A 104 6.88 -1.98 19.50
CA ILE A 104 5.55 -1.40 19.73
C ILE A 104 5.49 0.01 19.12
N ASN A 105 6.48 0.87 19.35
CA ASN A 105 6.55 2.20 18.74
C ASN A 105 6.55 2.09 17.21
N ASN A 106 7.28 1.13 16.65
CA ASN A 106 7.25 0.86 15.21
C ASN A 106 5.84 0.46 14.69
N ILE A 107 4.98 -0.09 15.55
CA ILE A 107 3.58 -0.41 15.25
C ILE A 107 2.65 0.80 15.51
N GLU A 108 2.81 1.48 16.66
CA GLU A 108 1.99 2.61 17.13
C GLU A 108 2.20 3.89 16.33
N ASP A 109 3.42 4.16 15.85
CA ASP A 109 3.76 5.31 15.03
C ASP A 109 3.13 5.27 13.62
N GLY A 110 2.15 4.38 13.39
CA GLY A 110 1.34 4.33 12.16
C GLY A 110 2.13 4.04 10.88
N THR A 111 3.43 3.74 11.00
CA THR A 111 4.31 3.54 9.86
C THR A 111 4.25 2.10 9.34
N ASN A 112 3.70 1.14 10.10
CA ASN A 112 3.61 -0.26 9.68
C ASN A 112 2.20 -0.89 9.65
N GLN A 113 1.11 -0.09 9.71
CA GLN A 113 -0.21 -0.61 9.36
C GLN A 113 -0.72 -0.20 7.98
N ILE A 114 -0.26 0.90 7.35
CA ILE A 114 -0.43 1.21 5.90
C ILE A 114 0.74 2.08 5.32
N VAL A 115 2.02 1.95 5.71
CA VAL A 115 3.13 2.75 5.06
C VAL A 115 4.49 2.04 4.89
N GLY A 116 4.82 0.99 5.65
CA GLY A 116 6.22 0.55 5.80
C GLY A 116 6.68 -0.67 5.00
N ASN A 117 6.02 -1.01 3.88
CA ASN A 117 6.63 -1.95 2.94
C ASN A 117 6.15 -1.83 1.49
N VAL A 118 6.35 -0.68 0.80
CA VAL A 118 6.36 -0.67 -0.67
C VAL A 118 7.50 0.17 -1.25
N SER A 119 8.73 -0.31 -1.08
CA SER A 119 9.53 -0.51 -2.30
C SER A 119 9.15 -1.83 -3.01
N ALA A 120 8.40 -2.75 -2.36
CA ALA A 120 7.82 -3.96 -3.00
C ALA A 120 6.69 -4.71 -2.22
N LEU A 121 5.51 -4.13 -1.92
CA LEU A 121 4.33 -4.94 -1.53
C LEU A 121 2.95 -4.36 -1.93
N ASN A 122 2.32 -5.06 -2.86
CA ASN A 122 0.90 -5.05 -3.20
C ASN A 122 -0.07 -4.93 -1.99
N ILE A 123 -1.01 -3.97 -2.00
CA ILE A 123 -2.27 -4.08 -1.22
C ILE A 123 -3.26 -4.88 -2.09
N GLY A 124 -2.97 -6.17 -2.29
CA GLY A 124 -3.72 -7.09 -3.15
C GLY A 124 -2.95 -8.40 -3.38
N ALA A 125 -3.53 -9.55 -3.11
CA ALA A 125 -2.83 -10.84 -3.19
C ALA A 125 -2.19 -11.09 -4.58
N ALA A 126 -0.86 -11.27 -4.66
CA ALA A 126 -0.19 -12.24 -5.52
C ALA A 126 1.35 -12.08 -5.51
N SER A 127 2.04 -13.21 -5.37
CA SER A 127 3.49 -13.37 -5.44
C SER A 127 3.98 -13.53 -6.90
N GLY A 128 3.69 -12.57 -7.79
CA GLY A 128 4.16 -12.62 -9.17
C GLY A 128 3.90 -11.34 -9.97
N ALA A 129 4.98 -10.67 -10.38
CA ALA A 129 5.11 -9.71 -11.49
C ALA A 129 3.95 -8.73 -11.83
N GLY A 130 3.20 -8.20 -10.85
CA GLY A 130 2.24 -7.11 -11.07
C GLY A 130 2.09 -6.22 -9.84
N THR A 131 2.35 -4.91 -9.98
CA THR A 131 2.36 -3.93 -8.88
C THR A 131 1.10 -3.07 -8.87
N GLY A 132 0.05 -3.47 -8.14
CA GLY A 132 -1.13 -2.63 -7.87
C GLY A 132 -0.89 -1.79 -6.60
N GLN A 133 -0.74 -0.47 -6.74
CA GLN A 133 -0.41 0.46 -5.65
C GLN A 133 -1.42 1.60 -5.58
N ILE A 134 -1.84 1.99 -4.36
CA ILE A 134 -2.54 3.25 -4.06
C ILE A 134 -1.49 4.24 -3.55
N LYS A 135 -1.22 5.35 -4.27
CA LYS A 135 -0.21 6.37 -3.88
C LYS A 135 -0.84 7.76 -3.76
N ALA A 136 -0.33 8.57 -2.83
CA ALA A 136 -0.51 10.03 -2.82
C ALA A 136 0.89 10.66 -2.97
N GLU A 137 1.18 11.25 -4.14
CA GLU A 137 2.58 11.58 -4.52
C GLU A 137 3.08 12.96 -4.03
N ALA A 138 2.24 13.80 -3.42
CA ALA A 138 2.66 15.02 -2.71
C ALA A 138 1.49 15.64 -1.90
N ALA A 139 1.78 16.61 -1.02
CA ALA A 139 0.76 17.41 -0.34
C ALA A 139 -0.09 18.18 -1.38
N GLY A 140 -1.37 17.81 -1.51
CA GLY A 140 -2.29 18.36 -2.51
C GLY A 140 -2.55 17.48 -3.75
N ALA A 141 -1.99 16.27 -3.82
CA ALA A 141 -2.30 15.33 -4.90
C ALA A 141 -3.61 14.56 -4.62
N VAL A 142 -4.63 14.73 -5.47
CA VAL A 142 -5.84 13.90 -5.45
C VAL A 142 -5.87 13.03 -6.69
N GLN A 143 -5.39 11.79 -6.59
CA GLN A 143 -5.64 10.78 -7.61
C GLN A 143 -5.61 9.37 -7.00
N HIS A 144 -6.69 8.61 -7.21
CA HIS A 144 -6.77 7.17 -6.94
C HIS A 144 -6.44 6.45 -8.26
N SER A 145 -5.37 5.66 -8.28
CA SER A 145 -4.93 4.90 -9.45
C SER A 145 -5.25 3.42 -9.30
N ILE A 146 -5.92 2.83 -10.29
CA ILE A 146 -6.23 1.39 -10.36
C ILE A 146 -5.43 0.80 -11.51
N LEU A 147 -4.62 -0.23 -11.23
CA LEU A 147 -3.76 -0.89 -12.21
C LEU A 147 -4.53 -1.96 -12.98
N SER A 148 -4.58 -1.91 -14.32
CA SER A 148 -4.82 -3.08 -15.16
C SER A 148 -3.47 -3.69 -15.53
N GLY A 149 -3.30 -4.99 -15.28
CA GLY A 149 -1.99 -5.63 -15.20
C GLY A 149 -1.20 -5.69 -16.52
N GLY A 150 -0.24 -4.79 -16.70
CA GLY A 150 0.87 -4.97 -17.64
C GLY A 150 1.47 -3.65 -18.17
N ALA A 151 2.69 -3.34 -17.75
CA ALA A 151 3.62 -2.29 -18.19
C ALA A 151 3.09 -1.13 -19.09
N GLY A 152 2.60 -0.06 -18.45
CA GLY A 152 2.59 1.30 -19.04
C GLY A 152 1.36 2.15 -18.76
N ASP A 153 0.22 1.52 -18.49
CA ASP A 153 -1.09 2.18 -18.60
C ASP A 153 -1.81 2.30 -17.24
N TYR A 154 -2.40 3.48 -16.96
CA TYR A 154 -3.04 3.80 -15.67
C TYR A 154 -4.46 4.35 -15.85
N MET A 155 -5.48 3.79 -15.19
CA MET A 155 -6.75 4.50 -15.00
C MET A 155 -6.60 5.47 -13.82
N SER A 156 -6.93 6.76 -14.01
CA SER A 156 -6.87 7.77 -12.95
C SER A 156 -8.21 8.49 -12.78
N ILE A 157 -8.63 8.65 -11.53
CA ILE A 157 -9.79 9.47 -11.15
C ILE A 157 -9.27 10.60 -10.26
N GLY A 158 -9.37 11.83 -10.76
CA GLY A 158 -8.97 13.05 -10.05
C GLY A 158 -10.20 13.81 -9.56
N LEU A 159 -10.26 14.10 -8.26
CA LEU A 159 -11.30 14.93 -7.66
C LEU A 159 -10.66 16.19 -7.08
N GLY A 160 -11.00 17.38 -7.59
CA GLY A 160 -10.73 18.63 -6.90
C GLY A 160 -9.31 19.21 -7.00
N ARG A 161 -8.79 19.41 -8.22
CA ARG A 161 -7.60 20.28 -8.44
C ARG A 161 -7.90 21.79 -8.23
N ALA A 162 -9.18 22.16 -8.26
CA ALA A 162 -9.76 23.44 -7.86
C ALA A 162 -11.15 23.18 -7.25
N ALA A 163 -11.82 24.21 -6.70
CA ALA A 163 -13.04 24.06 -5.88
C ALA A 163 -14.24 23.36 -6.56
N ILE A 164 -14.24 23.17 -7.89
CA ILE A 164 -15.39 22.62 -8.64
C ILE A 164 -14.94 21.83 -9.89
N GLU A 165 -14.01 20.89 -9.76
CA GLU A 165 -13.51 20.10 -10.91
C GLU A 165 -13.39 18.59 -10.60
N MET A 166 -13.83 17.73 -11.54
CA MET A 166 -13.71 16.27 -11.51
C MET A 166 -13.25 15.77 -12.88
N ASP A 167 -12.19 14.96 -12.90
CA ASP A 167 -11.57 14.37 -14.10
C ASP A 167 -11.60 12.83 -14.04
N VAL A 168 -11.97 12.17 -15.14
CA VAL A 168 -11.99 10.70 -15.29
C VAL A 168 -11.16 10.29 -16.50
N VAL A 169 -10.14 9.44 -16.30
CA VAL A 169 -9.19 9.00 -17.35
C VAL A 169 -9.07 7.47 -17.34
N VAL A 170 -9.24 6.82 -18.51
CA VAL A 170 -9.13 5.36 -18.72
C VAL A 170 -7.97 5.08 -19.68
N VAL A 171 -7.05 4.18 -19.31
CA VAL A 171 -5.91 3.79 -20.16
C VAL A 171 -5.85 2.26 -20.27
N ALA A 172 -5.59 1.73 -21.47
CA ALA A 172 -5.71 0.31 -21.80
C ALA A 172 -4.58 -0.18 -22.73
N GLY A 173 -4.02 -1.35 -22.40
CA GLY A 173 -3.19 -2.16 -23.31
C GLY A 173 -4.03 -3.13 -24.16
N ASN A 174 -3.38 -3.90 -25.05
CA ASN A 174 -4.07 -4.86 -25.93
C ASN A 174 -5.05 -5.75 -25.14
N ASP A 175 -6.31 -5.77 -25.60
CA ASP A 175 -7.39 -6.62 -25.08
C ASP A 175 -7.79 -6.43 -23.60
N GLN A 176 -7.68 -5.21 -23.05
CA GLN A 176 -8.39 -4.85 -21.81
C GLN A 176 -9.11 -3.51 -21.92
N PHE A 177 -10.38 -3.48 -21.48
CA PHE A 177 -11.42 -2.43 -21.62
C PHE A 177 -12.16 -2.33 -22.96
N PHE A 178 -11.57 -2.76 -24.06
CA PHE A 178 -12.30 -3.00 -25.32
C PHE A 178 -11.75 -4.28 -25.95
N THR A 179 -12.54 -5.36 -25.95
CA THR A 179 -12.28 -6.50 -26.84
C THR A 179 -13.42 -6.56 -27.86
N GLY A 180 -13.12 -6.17 -29.11
CA GLY A 180 -14.01 -6.35 -30.26
C GLY A 180 -15.23 -5.43 -30.39
N THR A 181 -15.15 -4.15 -30.04
CA THR A 181 -16.30 -3.23 -30.22
C THR A 181 -16.51 -2.81 -31.68
N VAL A 182 -17.80 -2.68 -32.04
CA VAL A 182 -18.36 -2.20 -33.32
C VAL A 182 -19.20 -0.95 -33.00
N ALA A 183 -19.43 -0.07 -33.98
CA ALA A 183 -20.08 1.25 -33.87
C ALA A 183 -21.14 1.41 -32.76
N GLY A 184 -20.90 2.29 -31.77
CA GLY A 184 -21.94 2.74 -30.83
C GLY A 184 -21.55 3.16 -29.40
N ASP A 185 -20.28 3.23 -28.99
CA ASP A 185 -19.94 3.55 -27.59
C ASP A 185 -19.83 5.05 -27.29
N GLY A 186 -20.23 5.44 -26.08
CA GLY A 186 -20.10 6.79 -25.50
C GLY A 186 -18.66 7.05 -25.13
N VAL A 187 -17.92 7.47 -26.14
CA VAL A 187 -16.48 7.54 -26.21
C VAL A 187 -16.07 8.98 -25.87
N ILE A 188 -15.28 9.20 -24.81
CA ILE A 188 -14.27 10.27 -24.85
C ILE A 188 -13.03 9.57 -25.36
N ASP A 189 -13.05 9.32 -26.65
CA ASP A 189 -12.06 8.57 -27.41
C ASP A 189 -11.78 9.36 -28.68
N VAL A 190 -10.58 9.13 -29.19
CA VAL A 190 -10.03 9.75 -30.38
C VAL A 190 -9.85 8.61 -31.35
N ASP A 191 -10.72 8.49 -32.36
CA ASP A 191 -10.58 7.47 -33.41
C ASP A 191 -9.17 7.53 -33.99
N ASP A 192 -8.46 6.40 -33.99
CA ASP A 192 -7.04 6.39 -34.28
C ASP A 192 -6.68 6.69 -35.73
N ASN A 193 -7.64 6.67 -36.65
CA ASN A 193 -7.44 7.03 -38.04
C ASN A 193 -7.95 8.43 -38.40
N THR A 194 -8.88 9.01 -37.62
CA THR A 194 -9.56 10.28 -37.94
C THR A 194 -9.26 11.40 -36.95
N LYS A 195 -8.70 11.03 -35.79
CA LYS A 195 -8.19 11.90 -34.73
C LYS A 195 -9.17 13.00 -34.26
N GLU A 196 -10.48 12.80 -34.40
CA GLU A 196 -11.50 13.71 -33.86
C GLU A 196 -11.83 13.43 -32.39
N LEU A 197 -12.11 14.50 -31.61
CA LEU A 197 -12.87 14.33 -30.37
C LEU A 197 -14.25 13.89 -30.79
N PHE A 198 -14.50 12.61 -30.58
CA PHE A 198 -15.82 12.08 -30.72
C PHE A 198 -16.70 12.53 -29.57
N LEU A 199 -17.21 13.75 -29.71
CA LEU A 199 -18.58 14.06 -29.33
C LEU A 199 -19.47 13.73 -30.53
N GLY A 200 -19.35 12.49 -31.01
CA GLY A 200 -19.84 12.01 -32.30
C GLY A 200 -19.28 10.61 -32.53
N VAL A 201 -19.32 10.08 -33.76
CA VAL A 201 -18.62 8.84 -34.14
C VAL A 201 -18.01 8.96 -35.56
N GLY A 202 -16.77 8.52 -35.78
CA GLY A 202 -16.06 8.42 -37.09
C GLY A 202 -15.74 9.68 -37.98
N SER A 203 -14.99 9.44 -39.06
CA SER A 203 -14.08 10.32 -39.82
C SER A 203 -14.48 11.71 -40.41
N GLY A 204 -14.68 12.75 -39.60
CA GLY A 204 -14.73 14.18 -40.04
C GLY A 204 -14.73 15.20 -38.88
N GLY A 205 -14.20 16.43 -39.09
CA GLY A 205 -13.92 17.45 -38.04
C GLY A 205 -15.03 17.60 -36.98
N PRO A 206 -14.71 17.95 -35.71
CA PRO A 206 -15.54 17.68 -34.53
C PRO A 206 -17.01 18.00 -34.81
N GLN A 207 -17.86 16.99 -34.76
CA GLN A 207 -19.24 17.14 -35.22
C GLN A 207 -20.01 18.20 -34.40
N MET A 208 -19.56 18.56 -33.19
CA MET A 208 -20.22 19.52 -32.30
C MET A 208 -19.26 20.29 -31.39
N ARG A 209 -19.43 21.63 -31.29
CA ARG A 209 -18.75 22.52 -30.32
C ARG A 209 -19.76 23.29 -29.47
N ILE A 210 -19.64 23.28 -28.13
CA ILE A 210 -20.48 24.05 -27.17
C ILE A 210 -19.59 25.03 -26.40
N ASP A 211 -19.95 26.32 -26.37
CA ASP A 211 -19.35 27.30 -25.46
C ASP A 211 -20.43 28.04 -24.64
N ASN A 212 -20.02 29.02 -23.82
CA ASN A 212 -20.93 29.74 -22.93
C ASN A 212 -21.95 30.65 -23.65
N THR A 213 -21.90 30.72 -24.98
CA THR A 213 -22.76 31.58 -25.80
C THR A 213 -23.30 30.93 -27.07
N THR A 214 -22.67 29.87 -27.59
CA THR A 214 -22.97 29.28 -28.89
C THR A 214 -22.75 27.77 -28.96
N VAL A 215 -23.47 27.12 -29.88
CA VAL A 215 -23.20 25.76 -30.35
C VAL A 215 -22.91 25.81 -31.85
N ILE A 216 -21.74 25.32 -32.29
CA ILE A 216 -21.29 25.38 -33.69
C ILE A 216 -21.12 23.97 -34.25
N ILE A 217 -21.75 23.71 -35.41
CA ILE A 217 -21.70 22.44 -36.16
C ILE A 217 -21.36 22.76 -37.63
N PRO A 218 -20.19 22.35 -38.14
CA PRO A 218 -19.63 22.87 -39.40
C PRO A 218 -20.09 22.11 -40.66
N VAL A 219 -20.69 20.95 -40.47
CA VAL A 219 -21.40 20.18 -41.52
C VAL A 219 -22.90 20.50 -41.47
N ALA A 220 -23.70 19.96 -42.39
CA ALA A 220 -25.14 20.15 -42.37
C ALA A 220 -25.71 19.81 -40.99
N LEU A 221 -26.10 20.86 -40.26
CA LEU A 221 -26.67 20.71 -38.95
C LEU A 221 -28.13 20.34 -39.14
N THR A 222 -28.47 19.09 -38.87
CA THR A 222 -29.86 18.64 -38.82
C THR A 222 -30.39 18.89 -37.41
N VAL A 223 -31.11 19.99 -37.22
CA VAL A 223 -31.78 20.28 -35.96
C VAL A 223 -33.15 19.61 -35.99
N GLY A 224 -33.17 18.30 -35.72
CA GLY A 224 -34.36 17.45 -35.81
C GLY A 224 -34.64 16.92 -37.22
N GLY A 225 -34.99 15.62 -37.29
CA GLY A 225 -35.57 14.95 -38.48
C GLY A 225 -34.63 14.64 -39.65
N GLY A 226 -34.20 13.38 -39.80
CA GLY A 226 -33.41 12.91 -40.97
C GLY A 226 -34.22 12.86 -42.28
N TYR A 227 -33.53 12.65 -43.40
CA TYR A 227 -34.09 12.62 -44.78
C TYR A 227 -35.45 11.90 -44.84
N GLY A 228 -36.53 12.65 -45.11
CA GLY A 228 -37.91 12.14 -45.17
C GLY A 228 -38.84 12.51 -43.99
N SER A 229 -38.35 13.15 -42.92
CA SER A 229 -39.18 13.62 -41.81
C SER A 229 -38.83 15.06 -41.41
N THR A 230 -39.61 16.04 -41.87
CA THR A 230 -39.80 17.42 -41.34
C THR A 230 -38.58 18.18 -40.77
N GLY A 231 -37.36 17.87 -41.17
CA GLY A 231 -36.16 18.45 -40.59
C GLY A 231 -35.84 19.82 -41.18
N VAL A 232 -35.11 20.60 -40.39
CA VAL A 232 -34.43 21.80 -40.88
C VAL A 232 -32.95 21.49 -40.94
N SER A 233 -32.41 21.54 -42.15
CA SER A 233 -30.97 21.49 -42.35
C SER A 233 -30.45 22.89 -42.63
N ILE A 234 -29.40 23.27 -41.92
CA ILE A 234 -28.60 24.43 -42.29
C ILE A 234 -27.37 23.89 -42.97
N SER A 235 -27.32 24.07 -44.29
CA SER A 235 -26.15 23.67 -45.07
C SER A 235 -24.93 24.52 -44.70
N ALA A 236 -23.75 24.04 -45.08
CA ALA A 236 -22.52 24.82 -44.94
C ALA A 236 -22.54 26.15 -45.71
N ALA A 237 -23.40 26.29 -46.73
CA ALA A 237 -23.61 27.54 -47.46
C ALA A 237 -24.58 28.51 -46.75
N GLY A 238 -25.03 28.17 -45.54
CA GLY A 238 -26.05 28.94 -44.79
C GLY A 238 -27.46 28.79 -45.36
N VAL A 239 -27.68 27.93 -46.36
CA VAL A 239 -29.01 27.63 -46.87
C VAL A 239 -29.78 26.87 -45.81
N ILE A 240 -30.92 27.44 -45.41
CA ILE A 240 -31.87 26.83 -44.51
C ILE A 240 -32.91 26.12 -45.37
N GLN A 241 -32.82 24.79 -45.42
CA GLN A 241 -33.79 23.97 -46.12
C GLN A 241 -34.74 23.36 -45.10
N ALA A 242 -36.02 23.70 -45.24
CA ALA A 242 -37.12 23.14 -44.47
C ALA A 242 -38.07 22.44 -45.44
N ASP A 243 -38.14 21.11 -45.34
CA ASP A 243 -38.94 20.29 -46.26
C ASP A 243 -40.42 20.20 -45.86
N GLY A 244 -40.83 20.96 -44.83
CA GLY A 244 -42.21 21.07 -44.34
C GLY A 244 -42.72 22.51 -44.37
N ALA A 245 -43.95 22.71 -43.86
CA ALA A 245 -44.49 24.05 -43.71
C ALA A 245 -43.61 24.88 -42.77
N ILE A 246 -43.12 26.03 -43.25
CA ILE A 246 -42.49 27.02 -42.41
C ILE A 246 -43.61 27.85 -41.80
N THR A 247 -43.86 27.66 -40.51
CA THR A 247 -44.68 28.58 -39.73
C THR A 247 -43.76 29.60 -39.07
N THR A 248 -43.81 30.85 -39.52
CA THR A 248 -43.25 31.98 -38.79
C THR A 248 -44.35 32.57 -37.92
N ASP A 249 -44.02 32.91 -36.68
CA ASP A 249 -44.98 33.54 -35.75
C ASP A 249 -45.29 34.99 -36.18
N ASP A 250 -44.29 35.68 -36.75
CA ASP A 250 -44.34 37.06 -37.25
C ASP A 250 -43.85 37.16 -38.72
N ASP A 251 -43.56 38.37 -39.18
CA ASP A 251 -43.13 38.68 -40.55
C ASP A 251 -41.86 37.95 -40.99
N LEU A 252 -41.95 37.17 -42.08
CA LEU A 252 -40.79 36.65 -42.80
C LEU A 252 -40.22 37.75 -43.70
N THR A 253 -39.07 38.32 -43.32
CA THR A 253 -38.36 39.31 -44.14
C THR A 253 -37.36 38.62 -45.06
N VAL A 254 -37.58 38.72 -46.38
CA VAL A 254 -36.67 38.18 -47.41
C VAL A 254 -35.96 39.33 -48.13
N GLY A 255 -34.63 39.40 -47.99
CA GLY A 255 -33.80 40.37 -48.72
C GLY A 255 -33.18 39.74 -49.98
N GLY A 256 -33.25 40.45 -51.11
CA GLY A 256 -32.61 40.08 -52.38
C GLY A 256 -31.37 40.90 -52.66
#